data_AF-Q08U03-F1
#
_entry.id   AF-Q08U03-F1
#
_cell.length_a   1.000
_cell.length_b   1.000
_cell.length_c   1.000
_cell.angle_alpha   90.00
_cell.angle_beta   90.00
_cell.angle_gamma   90.00
#
_symmetry.space_group_name_H-M   'P 1'
#
loop_
_entity.id
_entity.type
_entity.pdbx_description
1 polymer ?
#
loop_
_entity_poly.entity_id
_entity_poly.type
_entity_poly.pdbx_seq_one_letter_code
_entity_poly.pdbx_strand_id
1 'polypeptide(L)'
;MSDSPPASREAAPRADAPRPRLSVVMATYNRLALLTRLLEQLGRQTLPPSDYEVVVVDDGSKEPVREPLEALAKTLPYRLWVEGQQNAGAAAARHRGVTRARGDIVLITDDDMQVPEDFLQRHLEQHPPGSRHVILGRIDPDPAIQDMPLFERWYAYLHDRLAQRLDAGGARGFNLYTG
;
A
#
# COMPACT_ATOMS: atom_id res chain seq x y z
N MET A 1 -1.68 -45.45 16.05
CA MET A 1 -0.66 -44.39 15.90
C MET A 1 -0.75 -43.92 14.46
N SER A 2 -1.52 -42.86 14.22
CA SER A 2 -1.81 -42.32 12.89
C SER A 2 -0.93 -41.09 12.70
N ASP A 3 0.12 -41.22 11.89
CA ASP A 3 0.93 -40.09 11.46
C ASP A 3 0.14 -39.29 10.42
N SER A 4 -0.38 -38.14 10.85
CA SER A 4 -0.89 -37.12 9.94
C SER A 4 0.30 -36.46 9.22
N PRO A 5 0.22 -36.23 7.90
CA PRO A 5 1.28 -35.52 7.18
C PRO A 5 1.39 -34.06 7.67
N PRO A 6 2.60 -33.48 7.74
CA PRO A 6 2.76 -32.11 8.19
C PRO A 6 2.10 -31.14 7.21
N ALA A 7 1.44 -30.12 7.76
CA ALA A 7 0.87 -29.00 7.04
C ALA A 7 1.89 -28.42 6.04
N SER A 8 1.45 -28.26 4.79
CA SER A 8 2.21 -27.67 3.70
C SER A 8 2.78 -26.31 4.13
N ARG A 9 4.09 -26.25 4.35
CA ARG A 9 4.83 -24.99 4.48
C ARG A 9 4.64 -24.21 3.17
N GLU A 10 3.99 -23.05 3.24
CA GLU A 10 4.01 -22.03 2.19
C GLU A 10 5.46 -21.87 1.72
N ALA A 11 5.70 -22.18 0.44
CA ALA A 11 7.02 -22.10 -0.14
C ALA A 11 7.51 -20.65 -0.06
N ALA A 12 8.65 -20.44 0.61
CA ALA A 12 9.36 -19.18 0.54
C ALA A 12 9.51 -18.77 -0.95
N PRO A 13 9.28 -17.49 -1.30
CA PRO A 13 9.36 -17.05 -2.69
C PRO A 13 10.73 -17.40 -3.27
N ARG A 14 10.72 -18.00 -4.47
CA ARG A 14 11.94 -18.41 -5.17
C ARG A 14 12.92 -17.24 -5.28
N ALA A 15 14.15 -17.45 -4.80
CA ALA A 15 15.22 -16.44 -4.75
C ALA A 15 15.56 -15.83 -6.13
N ASP A 16 15.19 -16.49 -7.23
CA ASP A 16 15.55 -16.11 -8.61
C ASP A 16 14.51 -15.25 -9.34
N ALA A 17 13.37 -14.92 -8.72
CA ALA A 17 12.44 -13.99 -9.35
C ALA A 17 13.02 -12.57 -9.30
N PRO A 18 13.08 -11.83 -10.44
CA PRO A 18 13.58 -10.46 -10.48
C PRO A 18 12.89 -9.62 -9.40
N ARG A 19 13.68 -8.78 -8.71
CA ARG A 19 13.14 -7.93 -7.65
C ARG A 19 12.29 -6.83 -8.31
N PRO A 20 11.06 -6.58 -7.82
CA PRO A 20 10.32 -5.41 -8.26
C PRO A 20 11.10 -4.15 -7.87
N ARG A 21 10.83 -3.04 -8.54
CA ARG A 21 11.41 -1.73 -8.18
C ARG A 21 10.66 -1.10 -7.01
N LEU A 22 9.37 -1.41 -6.88
CA LEU A 22 8.48 -0.82 -5.89
C LEU A 22 7.62 -1.87 -5.19
N SER A 23 7.50 -1.80 -3.87
CA SER A 23 6.53 -2.58 -3.09
C SER A 23 5.48 -1.64 -2.52
N VAL A 24 4.21 -1.86 -2.87
CA VAL A 24 3.08 -1.17 -2.24
C VAL A 24 2.69 -1.94 -0.98
N VAL A 25 2.73 -1.29 0.18
CA VAL A 25 2.42 -1.90 1.47
C VAL A 25 1.17 -1.27 2.07
N MET A 26 0.20 -2.11 2.42
CA MET A 26 -1.08 -1.70 2.97
C MET A 26 -1.42 -2.55 4.20
N ALA A 27 -2.03 -1.92 5.19
CA ALA A 27 -2.68 -2.60 6.30
C ALA A 27 -4.20 -2.54 6.11
N THR A 28 -4.89 -3.61 6.46
CA THR A 28 -6.37 -3.68 6.40
C THR A 28 -6.95 -4.19 7.72
N TYR A 29 -8.12 -3.69 8.08
CA TYR A 29 -8.91 -4.20 9.21
C TYR A 29 -10.40 -3.97 8.97
N ASN A 30 -11.16 -5.05 8.75
CA ASN A 30 -12.61 -5.03 8.49
C ASN A 30 -13.04 -4.17 7.29
N ARG A 31 -12.22 -4.09 6.23
CA ARG A 31 -12.42 -3.20 5.08
C ARG A 31 -12.23 -3.85 3.72
N LEU A 32 -12.55 -5.14 3.62
CA LEU A 32 -12.34 -5.94 2.39
C LEU A 32 -12.88 -5.27 1.11
N ALA A 33 -14.05 -4.60 1.17
CA ALA A 33 -14.63 -3.97 -0.02
C ALA A 33 -13.80 -2.77 -0.54
N LEU A 34 -13.31 -1.92 0.37
CA LEU A 34 -12.47 -0.76 0.02
C LEU A 34 -11.11 -1.24 -0.48
N LEU A 35 -10.53 -2.21 0.22
CA LEU A 35 -9.28 -2.84 -0.16
C LEU A 35 -9.35 -3.44 -1.58
N THR A 36 -10.39 -4.22 -1.88
CA THR A 36 -10.57 -4.82 -3.21
C THR A 36 -10.62 -3.76 -4.30
N ARG A 37 -11.34 -2.65 -4.07
CA ARG A 37 -11.40 -1.54 -5.02
C ARG A 37 -10.03 -0.94 -5.30
N LEU A 38 -9.23 -0.69 -4.25
CA LEU A 38 -7.88 -0.17 -4.42
C LEU A 38 -6.96 -1.16 -5.15
N LEU A 39 -7.04 -2.45 -4.82
CA LEU A 39 -6.26 -3.49 -5.51
C LEU A 39 -6.59 -3.54 -7.02
N GLU A 40 -7.86 -3.38 -7.40
CA GLU A 40 -8.27 -3.28 -8.81
C GLU A 40 -7.77 -2.00 -9.49
N GLN A 41 -7.68 -0.87 -8.78
CA GLN A 41 -7.08 0.37 -9.29
C GLN A 41 -5.57 0.22 -9.49
N LEU A 42 -4.89 -0.46 -8.56
CA LEU A 42 -3.48 -0.84 -8.72
C LEU A 42 -3.26 -1.78 -9.90
N GLY A 43 -4.30 -2.48 -10.38
CA GLY A 43 -4.24 -3.32 -11.57
C GLY A 43 -4.25 -2.53 -12.88
N ARG A 44 -4.56 -1.23 -12.83
CA ARG A 44 -4.67 -0.32 -13.97
C ARG A 44 -3.51 0.68 -14.04
N GLN A 45 -2.43 0.44 -13.30
CA GLN A 45 -1.29 1.34 -13.26
C GLN A 45 -0.51 1.34 -14.57
N THR A 46 0.05 2.48 -14.95
CA THR A 46 0.92 2.61 -16.12
C THR A 46 2.28 1.95 -15.91
N LEU A 47 2.70 1.77 -14.66
CA LEU A 47 3.92 1.05 -14.31
C LEU A 47 3.78 -0.44 -14.68
N PRO A 48 4.78 -1.08 -15.33
CA PRO A 48 4.69 -2.49 -15.70
C PRO A 48 4.41 -3.39 -14.48
N PRO A 49 3.50 -4.38 -14.57
CA PRO A 49 3.19 -5.27 -13.45
C PRO A 49 4.37 -6.10 -12.91
N SER A 50 5.46 -6.22 -13.69
CA SER A 50 6.72 -6.83 -13.25
C SER A 50 7.57 -5.93 -12.34
N ASP A 51 7.34 -4.61 -12.40
CA ASP A 51 8.14 -3.60 -11.71
C ASP A 51 7.61 -3.31 -10.31
N TYR A 52 6.46 -3.84 -9.94
CA TYR A 52 5.91 -3.69 -8.59
C TYR A 52 5.26 -4.96 -8.04
N GLU A 53 5.16 -4.99 -6.72
CA GLU A 53 4.36 -5.97 -5.98
C GLU A 53 3.48 -5.24 -4.97
N VAL A 54 2.43 -5.92 -4.51
CA VAL A 54 1.53 -5.40 -3.48
C VAL A 54 1.54 -6.36 -2.30
N VAL A 55 1.71 -5.81 -1.10
CA VAL A 55 1.81 -6.51 0.18
C VAL A 55 0.69 -6.01 1.07
N VAL A 56 -0.27 -6.88 1.36
CA VAL A 56 -1.40 -6.60 2.25
C VAL A 56 -1.21 -7.36 3.55
N VAL A 57 -1.32 -6.64 4.66
CA VAL A 57 -1.34 -7.23 5.99
C VAL A 57 -2.70 -7.00 6.64
N ASP A 58 -3.40 -8.08 6.94
CA ASP A 58 -4.63 -8.08 7.71
C ASP A 58 -4.34 -8.03 9.21
N ASP A 59 -4.80 -6.97 9.87
CA ASP A 59 -4.62 -6.74 11.30
C ASP A 59 -5.71 -7.43 12.14
N GLY A 60 -6.00 -8.69 11.81
CA GLY A 60 -6.96 -9.53 12.51
C GLY A 60 -8.41 -9.14 12.27
N SER A 61 -8.81 -8.97 11.01
CA SER A 61 -10.21 -8.76 10.64
C SER A 61 -11.13 -9.84 11.22
N LYS A 62 -12.37 -9.46 11.53
CA LYS A 62 -13.39 -10.37 12.06
C LYS A 62 -13.78 -11.43 11.03
N GLU A 63 -13.98 -10.98 9.79
CA GLU A 63 -14.22 -11.84 8.64
C GLU A 63 -12.89 -12.16 7.95
N PRO A 64 -12.67 -13.41 7.51
CA PRO A 64 -11.45 -13.78 6.79
C PRO A 64 -11.28 -12.98 5.50
N VAL A 65 -10.15 -12.27 5.35
CA VAL A 65 -9.81 -11.56 4.10
C VAL A 65 -8.92 -12.38 3.17
N ARG A 66 -8.24 -13.42 3.67
CA ARG A 66 -7.26 -14.18 2.90
C ARG A 66 -7.87 -14.85 1.67
N GLU A 67 -8.92 -15.65 1.85
CA GLU A 67 -9.56 -16.38 0.75
C GLU A 67 -10.08 -15.46 -0.38
N PRO A 68 -10.85 -14.39 -0.11
CA PRO A 68 -11.30 -13.50 -1.18
C PRO A 68 -10.13 -12.77 -1.86
N LEU A 69 -9.07 -12.42 -1.13
CA LEU A 69 -7.90 -11.78 -1.72
C LEU A 69 -7.03 -12.75 -2.55
N GLU A 70 -6.94 -14.02 -2.15
CA GLU A 70 -6.29 -15.08 -2.95
C GLU A 70 -7.07 -15.38 -4.24
N ALA A 71 -8.40 -15.29 -4.20
CA ALA A 71 -9.23 -15.37 -5.39
C ALA A 71 -9.00 -14.16 -6.31
N LEU A 72 -8.99 -12.94 -5.75
CA LEU A 72 -8.71 -11.70 -6.49
C LEU A 72 -7.30 -11.70 -7.08
N ALA A 73 -6.29 -12.23 -6.38
CA ALA A 73 -4.91 -12.30 -6.86
C ALA A 73 -4.77 -13.03 -8.22
N LYS A 74 -5.71 -13.93 -8.56
CA LYS A 74 -5.72 -14.66 -9.84
C LYS A 74 -6.13 -13.79 -11.02
N THR A 75 -6.79 -12.66 -10.79
CA THR A 75 -7.26 -11.75 -11.83
C THR A 75 -6.41 -10.49 -11.95
N LEU A 76 -5.57 -10.20 -10.95
CA LEU A 76 -4.70 -9.04 -10.94
C LEU A 76 -3.43 -9.28 -11.79
N PRO A 77 -2.92 -8.27 -12.50
CA PRO A 77 -1.76 -8.44 -13.38
C PRO A 77 -0.42 -8.46 -12.64
N TYR A 78 -0.40 -8.08 -11.36
CA TYR A 78 0.78 -7.95 -10.52
C TYR A 78 0.79 -9.01 -9.40
N ARG A 79 1.92 -9.15 -8.70
CA ARG A 79 2.03 -10.06 -7.56
C ARG A 79 1.37 -9.45 -6.33
N LEU A 80 0.31 -10.09 -5.83
CA LEU A 80 -0.32 -9.78 -4.54
C LEU A 80 0.15 -10.78 -3.48
N TRP A 81 0.66 -10.28 -2.37
CA TRP A 81 0.97 -11.06 -1.18
C TRP A 81 0.05 -10.66 -0.02
N VAL A 82 -0.48 -11.64 0.68
CA VAL A 82 -1.44 -11.45 1.78
C VAL A 82 -0.94 -12.18 3.02
N GLU A 83 -0.85 -11.47 4.13
CA GLU A 83 -0.53 -12.05 5.44
C GLU A 83 -1.55 -11.56 6.47
N GLY A 84 -1.81 -12.39 7.48
CA GLY A 84 -2.60 -11.99 8.64
C GLY A 84 -1.74 -11.93 9.89
N GLN A 85 -2.10 -11.04 10.81
CA GLN A 85 -1.53 -10.97 12.15
C GLN A 85 -2.65 -10.87 13.20
N GLN A 86 -2.29 -11.11 14.46
CA GLN A 86 -3.16 -10.73 15.57
C GLN A 86 -3.26 -9.20 15.63
N ASN A 87 -4.46 -8.68 15.88
CA ASN A 87 -4.71 -7.24 15.93
C ASN A 87 -3.73 -6.53 16.88
N ALA A 88 -2.89 -5.68 16.30
CA ALA A 88 -1.85 -4.90 16.99
C ALA A 88 -1.74 -3.47 16.43
N GLY A 89 -2.69 -3.06 15.59
CA GLY A 89 -2.77 -1.76 14.97
C GLY A 89 -2.08 -1.66 13.61
N ALA A 90 -2.53 -0.68 12.82
CA ALA A 90 -2.04 -0.44 11.45
C ALA A 90 -0.52 -0.22 11.38
N ALA A 91 0.11 0.37 12.41
CA ALA A 91 1.55 0.56 12.45
C ALA A 91 2.32 -0.78 12.50
N ALA A 92 1.86 -1.73 13.33
CA ALA A 92 2.44 -3.06 13.42
C ALA A 92 2.24 -3.83 12.10
N ALA A 93 1.05 -3.75 11.53
CA ALA A 93 0.73 -4.37 10.25
C ALA A 93 1.57 -3.82 9.09
N ARG A 94 1.73 -2.49 8.98
CA ARG A 94 2.60 -1.87 7.97
C ARG A 94 4.06 -2.26 8.17
N HIS A 95 4.56 -2.28 9.42
CA HIS A 95 5.92 -2.72 9.70
C HIS A 95 6.16 -4.14 9.22
N ARG A 96 5.24 -5.07 9.53
CA ARG A 96 5.28 -6.44 9.02
C ARG A 96 5.31 -6.48 7.49
N GLY A 97 4.46 -5.70 6.82
CA GLY A 97 4.45 -5.60 5.36
C GLY A 97 5.78 -5.08 4.80
N VAL A 98 6.38 -4.06 5.42
CA VAL A 98 7.70 -3.52 5.04
C VAL A 98 8.79 -4.59 5.17
N THR A 99 8.77 -5.42 6.23
CA THR A 99 9.76 -6.51 6.36
C THR A 99 9.64 -7.59 5.29
N ARG A 100 8.48 -7.69 4.64
CA ARG A 100 8.23 -8.65 3.56
C ARG A 100 8.53 -8.10 2.17
N ALA A 101 8.43 -6.78 2.01
CA ALA A 101 8.67 -6.06 0.77
C ALA A 101 10.05 -6.41 0.19
N ARG A 102 10.08 -6.68 -1.12
CA ARG A 102 11.28 -7.02 -1.88
C ARG A 102 11.77 -5.89 -2.77
N GLY A 103 10.94 -4.87 -2.98
CA GLY A 103 11.22 -3.72 -3.81
C GLY A 103 12.25 -2.78 -3.21
N ASP A 104 12.96 -2.06 -4.08
CA ASP A 104 13.96 -1.08 -3.68
C ASP A 104 13.31 0.15 -3.01
N ILE A 105 12.07 0.44 -3.38
CA ILE A 105 11.24 1.52 -2.82
C ILE A 105 9.99 0.90 -2.18
N VAL A 106 9.64 1.39 -0.99
CA VAL A 106 8.40 1.01 -0.31
C VAL A 106 7.43 2.17 -0.31
N LEU A 107 6.29 1.99 -0.96
CA LEU A 107 5.17 2.93 -0.95
C LEU A 107 4.15 2.43 0.06
N ILE A 108 3.90 3.22 1.11
CA ILE A 108 2.90 2.89 2.13
C ILE A 108 1.63 3.66 1.81
N THR A 109 0.49 2.98 1.73
CA THR A 109 -0.82 3.60 1.50
C THR A 109 -1.90 2.93 2.35
N ASP A 110 -3.01 3.63 2.56
CA ASP A 110 -4.18 3.09 3.26
C ASP A 110 -5.05 2.27 2.32
N ASP A 111 -5.92 1.42 2.89
CA ASP A 111 -6.77 0.46 2.19
C ASP A 111 -8.04 1.08 1.55
N ASP A 112 -8.25 2.37 1.75
CA ASP A 112 -9.42 3.13 1.29
C ASP A 112 -9.08 4.28 0.33
N MET A 113 -7.82 4.35 -0.12
CA MET A 113 -7.37 5.36 -1.07
C MET A 113 -7.95 5.13 -2.47
N GLN A 114 -8.11 6.23 -3.21
CA GLN A 114 -8.40 6.21 -4.64
C GLN A 114 -7.20 6.78 -5.39
N VAL A 115 -6.64 6.00 -6.30
CA VAL A 115 -5.38 6.36 -6.98
C VAL A 115 -5.57 6.53 -8.49
N PRO A 116 -4.91 7.52 -9.13
CA PRO A 116 -4.86 7.63 -10.59
C PRO A 116 -3.99 6.53 -11.20
N GLU A 117 -4.10 6.31 -12.52
CA GLU A 117 -3.35 5.27 -13.24
C GLU A 117 -1.83 5.50 -13.27
N ASP A 118 -1.37 6.73 -13.10
CA ASP A 118 0.06 7.09 -13.05
C ASP A 118 0.64 7.16 -11.63
N PHE A 119 -0.15 6.81 -10.60
CA PHE A 119 0.21 6.93 -9.19
C PHE A 119 1.56 6.30 -8.82
N LEU A 120 1.77 5.03 -9.20
CA LEU A 120 3.02 4.33 -8.91
C LEU A 120 4.20 4.89 -9.70
N GLN A 121 3.96 5.28 -10.95
CA GLN A 121 5.00 5.84 -11.81
C GLN A 121 5.50 7.18 -11.25
N ARG A 122 4.60 8.09 -10.84
CA ARG A 122 4.96 9.38 -10.25
C ARG A 122 5.82 9.23 -8.99
N HIS A 123 5.48 8.27 -8.12
CA HIS A 123 6.28 8.01 -6.92
C HIS A 123 7.66 7.46 -7.26
N LEU A 124 7.74 6.55 -8.23
CA LEU A 124 9.00 5.95 -8.67
C LEU A 124 9.95 6.99 -9.29
N GLU A 125 9.42 7.94 -10.07
CA GLU A 125 10.20 9.02 -10.69
C GLU A 125 10.88 9.95 -9.68
N GLN A 126 10.35 10.08 -8.47
CA GLN A 126 11.00 10.87 -7.41
C GLN A 126 12.14 10.16 -6.69
N HIS A 127 12.43 8.91 -7.05
CA HIS A 127 13.51 8.12 -6.47
C HIS A 127 14.56 7.79 -7.54
N PRO A 128 15.33 8.77 -8.03
CA PRO A 128 16.43 8.48 -8.93
C PRO A 128 17.47 7.58 -8.23
N PRO A 129 18.27 6.81 -8.99
CA PRO A 129 19.27 5.91 -8.43
C PRO A 129 20.17 6.60 -7.40
N GLY A 130 20.30 6.01 -6.21
CA GLY A 130 21.12 6.53 -5.11
C GLY A 130 20.47 7.63 -4.27
N SER A 131 19.24 8.05 -4.59
CA SER A 131 18.50 8.99 -3.74
C SER A 131 18.16 8.39 -2.37
N ARG A 132 17.99 9.27 -1.38
CA ARG A 132 17.53 8.94 -0.03
C ARG A 132 16.23 9.68 0.29
N HIS A 133 15.42 9.88 -0.75
CA HIS A 133 14.21 10.66 -0.65
C HIS A 133 13.16 9.92 0.17
N VAL A 134 12.37 10.71 0.90
CA VAL A 134 11.11 10.29 1.49
C VAL A 134 10.04 11.12 0.81
N ILE A 135 9.10 10.46 0.15
CA ILE A 135 8.11 11.14 -0.68
C ILE A 135 6.77 11.10 0.03
N LEU A 136 6.14 12.27 0.13
CA LEU A 136 4.75 12.36 0.56
C LEU A 136 3.90 12.73 -0.66
N GLY A 137 3.01 11.83 -1.05
CA GLY A 137 2.01 12.10 -2.08
C GLY A 137 0.95 13.07 -1.60
N ARG A 138 0.39 13.86 -2.52
CA ARG A 138 -0.81 14.65 -2.27
C ARG A 138 -1.99 13.74 -1.92
N ILE A 139 -2.70 14.07 -0.85
CA ILE A 139 -3.98 13.45 -0.49
C ILE A 139 -5.04 14.52 -0.62
N ASP A 140 -5.87 14.41 -1.65
CA ASP A 140 -7.04 15.26 -1.80
C ASP A 140 -8.21 14.68 -0.97
N PRO A 141 -8.94 15.53 -0.23
CA PRO A 141 -10.10 15.07 0.52
C PRO A 141 -11.22 14.64 -0.43
N ASP A 142 -12.02 13.68 0.03
CA ASP A 142 -13.24 13.30 -0.68
C ASP A 142 -14.14 14.53 -0.90
N PRO A 143 -14.76 14.74 -2.07
CA PRO A 143 -15.69 15.85 -2.29
C PRO A 143 -16.82 15.93 -1.25
N ALA A 144 -17.22 14.80 -0.66
CA ALA A 144 -18.21 14.72 0.42
C ALA A 144 -17.69 15.18 1.79
N ILE A 145 -16.43 15.64 1.90
CA ILE A 145 -15.83 16.11 3.17
C ILE A 145 -16.66 17.19 3.86
N GLN A 146 -17.43 17.99 3.11
CA GLN A 146 -18.32 19.02 3.65
C GLN A 146 -19.37 18.44 4.60
N ASP A 147 -19.82 17.21 4.32
CA ASP A 147 -20.86 16.51 5.09
C ASP A 147 -20.26 15.63 6.21
N MET A 148 -18.92 15.54 6.30
CA MET A 148 -18.23 14.73 7.30
C MET A 148 -18.10 15.45 8.65
N PRO A 149 -17.86 14.72 9.76
CA PRO A 149 -17.66 15.32 11.09
C PRO A 149 -16.57 16.39 11.12
N LEU A 150 -16.63 17.28 12.12
CA LEU A 150 -15.68 18.41 12.27
C LEU A 150 -14.22 17.94 12.25
N PHE A 151 -13.92 16.80 12.85
CA PHE A 151 -12.57 16.25 12.88
C PHE A 151 -12.05 15.95 11.46
N GLU A 152 -12.84 15.29 10.61
CA GLU A 152 -12.46 14.98 9.24
C GLU A 152 -12.22 16.25 8.42
N ARG A 153 -13.11 17.25 8.55
CA ARG A 153 -12.94 18.54 7.88
C ARG A 153 -11.68 19.28 8.35
N TRP A 154 -11.40 19.26 9.64
CA TRP A 154 -10.18 19.85 10.20
C TRP A 154 -8.93 19.11 9.73
N TYR A 155 -9.00 17.78 9.64
CA TYR A 155 -7.91 16.95 9.16
C TYR A 155 -7.61 17.20 7.67
N ALA A 156 -8.65 17.29 6.83
CA ALA A 156 -8.53 17.69 5.43
C ALA A 156 -7.90 19.08 5.28
N TYR A 157 -8.32 20.06 6.10
CA TYR A 157 -7.71 21.39 6.12
C TYR A 157 -6.22 21.36 6.48
N LEU A 158 -5.82 20.52 7.43
CA LEU A 158 -4.41 20.35 7.79
C LEU A 158 -3.59 19.75 6.65
N HIS A 159 -4.12 18.76 5.94
CA HIS A 159 -3.47 18.16 4.78
C HIS A 159 -3.29 19.17 3.63
N ASP A 160 -4.31 19.96 3.32
CA ASP A 160 -4.22 21.00 2.30
C ASP A 160 -3.18 22.08 2.67
N ARG A 161 -3.16 22.50 3.94
CA ARG A 161 -2.12 23.39 4.48
C ARG A 161 -0.72 22.78 4.37
N LEU A 162 -0.57 21.48 4.63
CA LEU A 162 0.71 20.80 4.52
C LEU A 162 1.18 20.77 3.06
N ALA A 163 0.30 20.39 2.14
CA ALA A 163 0.55 20.39 0.70
C ALA A 163 1.01 21.78 0.21
N GLN A 164 0.26 22.84 0.50
CA GLN A 164 0.61 24.21 0.13
C GLN A 164 1.99 24.65 0.67
N ARG A 165 2.34 24.22 1.90
CA ARG A 165 3.66 24.51 2.47
C ARG A 165 4.77 23.77 1.76
N LEU A 166 4.54 22.52 1.35
CA LEU A 166 5.52 21.73 0.61
C LEU A 166 5.71 22.29 -0.80
N ASP A 167 4.62 22.64 -1.50
CA ASP A 167 4.63 23.30 -2.82
C ASP A 167 5.39 24.62 -2.82
N ALA A 168 5.26 25.41 -1.75
CA ALA A 168 5.98 26.67 -1.59
C ALA A 168 7.48 26.50 -1.25
N GLY A 169 8.03 25.28 -1.34
CA GLY A 169 9.43 24.99 -1.01
C GLY A 169 9.70 24.91 0.50
N GLY A 170 8.66 24.76 1.33
CA GLY A 170 8.79 24.64 2.78
C GLY A 170 9.31 23.29 3.28
N ALA A 171 9.54 22.33 2.38
CA ALA A 171 10.16 21.06 2.70
C ALA A 171 11.63 21.27 3.13
N ARG A 172 12.01 20.73 4.29
CA ARG A 172 13.40 20.66 4.75
C ARG A 172 13.85 19.20 4.70
N GLY A 173 15.07 18.93 4.23
CA GLY A 173 15.65 17.59 4.13
C GLY A 173 15.32 16.87 2.81
N PHE A 174 15.39 15.54 2.80
CA PHE A 174 15.15 14.69 1.62
C PHE A 174 13.65 14.47 1.30
N ASN A 175 12.78 15.37 1.77
CA ASN A 175 11.33 15.25 1.59
C ASN A 175 10.94 15.92 0.27
N LEU A 176 10.44 15.16 -0.70
CA LEU A 176 9.87 15.73 -1.93
C LEU A 176 8.37 15.43 -2.00
N TYR A 177 7.64 16.36 -2.59
CA TYR A 177 6.21 16.29 -2.78
C TYR A 177 5.91 16.00 -4.24
N THR A 178 5.17 14.93 -4.50
CA THR A 178 4.59 14.68 -5.83
C THR A 178 3.22 15.33 -5.83
N GLY A 179 3.13 16.50 -6.47
CA GLY A 179 1.85 17.16 -6.74
C GLY A 179 0.82 16.21 -7.32
#